data_AF-A0A2M7EEI3-F1
#
_entry.id   AF-A0A2M7EEI3-F1
#
_cell.length_a   1.000
_cell.length_b   1.000
_cell.length_c   1.000
_cell.angle_alpha   90.00
_cell.angle_beta   90.00
_cell.angle_gamma   90.00
#
_symmetry.space_group_name_H-M   'P 1'
#
loop_
_entity.id
_entity.type
_entity.pdbx_description
1 polymer ?
#
loop_
_entity_poly.entity_id
_entity_poly.type
_entity_poly.pdbx_seq_one_letter_code
_entity_poly.pdbx_strand_id
1 'polypeptide(L)'
;MDTEKFLTEFQDYLAPKLDVYEQAIYLYLVRHSRLIGKDETTVGFKSARKQLAFGIGKAGTPPSEGVCYEKVKSLNGKGYIKVLGTEHSGTRIHPYLPHEINGLIQAEKQEALQTLEEMDFFEVPENRELILEREGNKCFYCLTALNTNNYVIEHVLSRPQGDNSYRNVVASCRQCNNRKGSSDAQDYCRTLYRAGFITSTEFEERLSHLERLRNGDLKPELTAANKSPKRDTALPR
;
A
#
# COMPACT_ATOMS: atom_id res chain seq x y z
N MET A 1 5.69 -25.74 6.78
CA MET A 1 5.51 -24.27 6.75
C MET A 1 4.44 -23.96 5.71
N ASP A 2 3.51 -23.06 6.01
CA ASP A 2 2.60 -22.50 5.01
C ASP A 2 3.36 -21.43 4.20
N THR A 3 3.56 -21.69 2.90
CA THR A 3 4.40 -20.84 2.04
C THR A 3 3.73 -19.51 1.72
N GLU A 4 2.41 -19.51 1.52
CA GLU A 4 1.67 -18.29 1.20
C GLU A 4 1.73 -17.34 2.39
N LYS A 5 1.36 -17.86 3.58
CA LYS A 5 1.46 -17.12 4.84
C LYS A 5 2.88 -16.60 5.10
N PHE A 6 3.89 -17.44 4.91
CA PHE A 6 5.28 -17.03 5.10
C PHE A 6 5.69 -15.87 4.18
N LEU A 7 5.33 -15.94 2.89
CA LEU A 7 5.69 -14.90 1.93
C LEU A 7 5.04 -13.57 2.28
N THR A 8 3.75 -13.58 2.65
CA THR A 8 3.04 -12.40 3.12
C THR A 8 3.69 -11.81 4.36
N GLU A 9 3.88 -12.62 5.41
CA GLU A 9 4.45 -12.12 6.67
C GLU A 9 5.90 -11.64 6.50
N PHE A 10 6.68 -12.32 5.65
CA PHE A 10 8.03 -11.91 5.31
C PHE A 10 8.03 -10.54 4.64
N GLN A 11 7.21 -10.36 3.59
CA GLN A 11 7.18 -9.12 2.82
C GLN A 11 6.67 -7.94 3.64
N ASP A 12 5.62 -8.15 4.44
CA ASP A 12 4.93 -7.06 5.13
C ASP A 12 5.64 -6.64 6.43
N TYR A 13 6.21 -7.60 7.17
CA TYR A 13 6.73 -7.33 8.52
C TYR A 13 8.24 -7.51 8.68
N LEU A 14 8.84 -8.51 8.01
CA LEU A 14 10.25 -8.85 8.20
C LEU A 14 11.18 -8.11 7.25
N ALA A 15 10.90 -8.14 5.94
CA ALA A 15 11.72 -7.56 4.89
C ALA A 15 12.01 -6.06 5.12
N PRO A 16 11.07 -5.21 5.56
CA PRO A 16 11.34 -3.79 5.84
C PRO A 16 12.39 -3.55 6.94
N LYS A 17 12.66 -4.56 7.80
CA LYS A 17 13.64 -4.48 8.90
C LYS A 17 15.01 -5.08 8.53
N LEU A 18 15.14 -5.56 7.29
CA LEU A 18 16.32 -6.25 6.78
C LEU A 18 16.91 -5.49 5.59
N ASP A 19 18.24 -5.41 5.52
CA ASP A 19 18.90 -4.97 4.29
C ASP A 19 18.85 -6.06 3.21
N VAL A 20 19.19 -5.70 1.97
CA VAL A 20 19.14 -6.60 0.80
C VAL A 20 19.96 -7.88 1.01
N TYR A 21 21.12 -7.77 1.68
CA TYR A 21 21.96 -8.93 1.92
C TYR A 21 21.35 -9.85 2.99
N GLU A 22 20.83 -9.26 4.06
CA GLU A 22 20.14 -9.98 5.12
C GLU A 22 18.90 -10.70 4.61
N GLN A 23 18.08 -10.06 3.76
CA GLN A 23 16.91 -10.68 3.13
C GLN A 23 17.31 -11.91 2.30
N ALA A 24 18.32 -11.76 1.43
CA ALA A 24 18.78 -12.87 0.58
C ALA A 24 19.36 -14.03 1.39
N ILE A 25 20.14 -13.76 2.44
CA ILE A 25 20.68 -14.79 3.33
C ILE A 25 19.54 -15.47 4.09
N TYR A 26 18.61 -14.70 4.66
CA TYR A 26 17.47 -15.24 5.40
C TYR A 26 16.60 -16.16 4.52
N LEU A 27 16.23 -15.72 3.33
CA LEU A 27 15.44 -16.53 2.39
C LEU A 27 16.16 -17.81 1.97
N TYR A 28 17.48 -17.76 1.78
CA TYR A 28 18.28 -18.95 1.52
C TYR A 28 18.27 -19.93 2.69
N LEU A 29 18.45 -19.43 3.91
CA LEU A 29 18.38 -20.27 5.11
C LEU A 29 17.02 -20.96 5.21
N VAL A 30 15.93 -20.22 5.03
CA VAL A 30 14.56 -20.76 5.03
C VAL A 30 14.36 -21.80 3.91
N ARG A 31 14.84 -21.52 2.69
CA ARG A 31 14.76 -22.43 1.54
C ARG A 31 15.47 -23.76 1.78
N HIS A 32 16.60 -23.72 2.47
CA HIS A 32 17.44 -24.89 2.77
C HIS A 32 17.15 -25.54 4.13
N SER A 33 16.12 -25.07 4.86
CA SER A 33 15.65 -25.66 6.12
C SER A 33 14.11 -25.76 6.17
N ARG A 34 13.44 -24.69 6.58
CA ARG A 34 12.00 -24.67 6.93
C ARG A 34 11.10 -25.05 5.75
N LEU A 35 11.46 -24.65 4.53
CA LEU A 35 10.74 -25.02 3.30
C LEU A 35 10.86 -26.51 2.95
N ILE A 36 11.90 -27.20 3.43
CA ILE A 36 12.09 -28.65 3.23
C ILE A 36 11.74 -29.45 4.50
N GLY A 37 11.04 -28.83 5.46
CA GLY A 37 10.58 -29.49 6.70
C GLY A 37 11.66 -29.69 7.77
N LYS A 38 12.80 -29.01 7.66
CA LYS A 38 13.86 -29.02 8.69
C LYS A 38 13.85 -27.71 9.48
N ASP A 39 14.20 -27.78 10.76
CA ASP A 39 14.30 -26.57 11.59
C ASP A 39 15.61 -25.81 11.37
N GLU A 40 16.60 -26.46 10.80
CA GLU A 40 17.96 -25.95 10.76
C GLU A 40 18.68 -26.32 9.46
N THR A 41 19.74 -25.59 9.17
CA THR A 41 20.63 -25.85 8.04
C THR A 41 22.06 -25.50 8.40
N THR A 42 23.01 -26.25 7.83
CA THR A 42 24.44 -25.94 7.93
C THR A 42 24.88 -25.27 6.64
N VAL A 43 25.39 -24.03 6.74
CA VAL A 43 25.76 -23.22 5.58
C VAL A 43 27.23 -22.81 5.64
N GLY A 44 27.99 -23.22 4.62
CA GLY A 44 29.31 -22.69 4.31
C GLY A 44 29.22 -21.65 3.19
N PHE A 45 29.58 -20.39 3.47
CA PHE A 45 29.44 -19.32 2.47
C PHE A 45 30.39 -19.41 1.28
N LYS A 46 31.39 -20.29 1.31
CA LYS A 46 32.26 -20.57 0.17
C LYS A 46 31.50 -20.98 -1.09
N SER A 47 30.48 -21.83 -0.95
CA SER A 47 29.61 -22.28 -2.03
C SER A 47 28.26 -21.55 -2.03
N ALA A 48 27.65 -21.34 -0.85
CA ALA A 48 26.30 -20.79 -0.74
C ALA A 48 26.17 -19.40 -1.36
N ARG A 49 27.20 -18.54 -1.26
CA ARG A 49 27.18 -17.18 -1.82
C ARG A 49 26.95 -17.11 -3.33
N LYS A 50 27.19 -18.20 -4.06
CA LYS A 50 26.92 -18.29 -5.52
C LYS A 50 25.45 -18.54 -5.85
N GLN A 51 24.68 -19.04 -4.88
CA GLN A 51 23.26 -19.38 -5.01
C GLN A 51 22.36 -18.37 -4.28
N LEU A 52 22.95 -17.44 -3.53
CA LEU A 52 22.22 -16.36 -2.88
C LEU A 52 21.69 -15.36 -3.91
N ALA A 53 20.51 -14.81 -3.64
CA ALA A 53 19.80 -13.88 -4.50
C ALA A 53 20.38 -12.44 -4.44
N PHE A 54 21.69 -12.27 -4.57
CA PHE A 54 22.35 -10.95 -4.58
C PHE A 54 22.43 -10.29 -5.96
N GLY A 55 22.03 -11.01 -7.02
CA GLY A 55 22.22 -10.57 -8.41
C GLY A 55 23.69 -10.56 -8.86
N ILE A 56 23.93 -10.01 -10.06
CA ILE A 56 25.27 -9.86 -10.65
C ILE A 56 25.82 -8.50 -10.18
N GLY A 57 26.71 -8.49 -9.18
CA GLY A 57 27.34 -7.26 -8.67
C GLY A 57 28.31 -6.62 -9.68
N LYS A 58 29.01 -5.53 -9.29
CA LYS A 58 30.13 -5.00 -10.08
C LYS A 58 31.18 -6.10 -10.28
N ALA A 59 31.52 -6.37 -11.53
CA ALA A 59 32.37 -7.49 -11.99
C ALA A 59 31.78 -8.91 -11.90
N GLY A 60 30.48 -9.07 -11.62
CA GLY A 60 29.79 -10.37 -11.64
C GLY A 60 30.22 -11.37 -10.57
N THR A 61 30.91 -10.90 -9.53
CA THR A 61 31.35 -11.73 -8.40
C THR A 61 30.39 -11.63 -7.22
N PRO A 62 30.05 -12.75 -6.55
CA PRO A 62 29.27 -12.70 -5.32
C PRO A 62 30.05 -11.98 -4.20
N PRO A 63 29.36 -11.47 -3.16
CA PRO A 63 30.01 -10.82 -2.03
C PRO A 63 31.03 -11.75 -1.37
N SER A 64 31.97 -11.16 -0.63
CA SER A 64 32.98 -11.95 0.09
C SER A 64 32.34 -12.83 1.16
N GLU A 65 33.02 -13.91 1.54
CA GLU A 65 32.57 -14.76 2.65
C GLU A 65 32.44 -13.97 3.95
N GLY A 66 33.38 -13.05 4.21
CA GLY A 66 33.37 -12.18 5.39
C GLY A 66 32.09 -11.34 5.48
N VAL A 67 31.67 -10.71 4.38
CA VAL A 67 30.42 -9.95 4.33
C VAL A 67 29.21 -10.83 4.66
N CYS A 68 29.17 -12.06 4.13
CA CYS A 68 28.07 -12.98 4.44
C CYS A 68 28.01 -13.33 5.93
N TYR A 69 29.16 -13.63 6.55
CA TYR A 69 29.22 -13.92 7.98
C TYR A 69 28.90 -12.72 8.86
N GLU A 70 29.26 -11.50 8.46
CA GLU A 70 28.84 -10.27 9.14
C GLU A 70 27.31 -10.11 9.13
N LYS A 71 26.66 -10.39 7.99
CA LYS A 71 25.20 -10.35 7.90
C LYS A 71 24.51 -11.45 8.69
N VAL A 72 25.09 -12.66 8.76
CA VAL A 72 24.61 -13.70 9.69
C VAL A 72 24.70 -13.25 11.15
N LYS A 73 25.80 -12.60 11.55
CA LYS A 73 25.91 -12.04 12.91
C LYS A 73 24.85 -10.96 13.16
N SER A 74 24.61 -10.09 12.18
CA SER A 74 23.56 -9.07 12.24
C SER A 74 22.17 -9.68 12.43
N LEU A 75 21.80 -10.65 11.57
CA LEU A 75 20.52 -11.38 11.68
C LEU A 75 20.33 -12.06 13.04
N ASN A 76 21.40 -12.66 13.57
CA ASN A 76 21.38 -13.30 14.89
C ASN A 76 21.21 -12.26 16.01
N GLY A 77 21.90 -11.12 15.92
CA GLY A 77 21.76 -10.01 16.87
C GLY A 77 20.37 -9.38 16.87
N LYS A 78 19.70 -9.35 15.71
CA LYS A 78 18.31 -8.90 15.56
C LYS A 78 17.28 -9.95 16.01
N GLY A 79 17.70 -11.18 16.31
CA GLY A 79 16.82 -12.26 16.77
C GLY A 79 16.01 -12.95 15.67
N TYR A 80 16.37 -12.78 14.40
CA TYR A 80 15.65 -13.40 13.26
C TYR A 80 16.16 -14.80 12.90
N ILE A 81 17.39 -15.10 13.33
CA ILE A 81 17.98 -16.43 13.24
C ILE A 81 18.67 -16.74 14.57
N LYS A 82 18.99 -18.02 14.80
CA LYS A 82 19.81 -18.49 15.89
C LYS A 82 20.97 -19.31 15.35
N VAL A 83 22.20 -18.85 15.60
CA VAL A 83 23.42 -19.61 15.30
C VAL A 83 23.61 -20.68 16.39
N LEU A 84 23.65 -21.94 15.98
CA LEU A 84 23.75 -23.10 16.89
C LEU A 84 25.19 -23.58 17.09
N GLY A 85 26.05 -23.43 16.08
CA GLY A 85 27.46 -23.82 16.19
C GLY A 85 28.21 -23.77 14.85
N THR A 86 29.53 -23.94 14.93
CA THR A 86 30.42 -24.03 13.76
C THR A 86 30.85 -25.48 13.57
N GLU A 87 30.67 -25.99 12.35
CA GLU A 87 31.01 -27.35 11.91
C GLU A 87 32.05 -27.27 10.78
N HIS A 88 32.72 -28.38 10.48
CA HIS A 88 33.69 -28.45 9.36
C HIS A 88 33.07 -28.10 8.00
N SER A 89 31.76 -28.31 7.83
CA SER A 89 30.99 -28.03 6.61
C SER A 89 30.40 -26.61 6.56
N GLY A 90 30.42 -25.85 7.67
CA GLY A 90 29.83 -24.51 7.73
C GLY A 90 29.27 -24.15 9.10
N THR A 91 28.42 -23.14 9.15
CA THR A 91 27.73 -22.71 10.37
C THR A 91 26.33 -23.29 10.42
N ARG A 92 25.97 -23.95 11.52
CA ARG A 92 24.63 -24.50 11.76
C ARG A 92 23.71 -23.42 12.29
N ILE A 93 22.61 -23.17 11.60
CA ILE A 93 21.72 -22.02 11.81
C ILE A 93 20.27 -22.48 11.81
N HIS A 94 19.49 -21.93 12.75
CA HIS A 94 18.04 -22.06 12.82
C HIS A 94 17.38 -20.72 12.45
N PRO A 95 16.71 -20.58 11.30
CA PRO A 95 15.95 -19.39 10.96
C PRO A 95 14.55 -19.43 11.59
N TYR A 96 14.16 -18.36 12.29
CA TYR A 96 12.79 -18.22 12.82
C TYR A 96 11.86 -17.72 11.73
N LEU A 97 10.66 -18.29 11.62
CA LEU A 97 9.61 -17.77 10.74
C LEU A 97 9.07 -16.44 11.28
N PRO A 98 8.49 -15.58 10.43
CA PRO A 98 7.97 -14.29 10.87
C PRO A 98 7.02 -14.37 12.08
N HIS A 99 6.08 -15.32 12.07
CA HIS A 99 5.18 -15.54 13.21
C HIS A 99 5.83 -16.12 14.48
N GLU A 100 7.08 -16.59 14.42
CA GLU A 100 7.84 -17.08 15.58
C GLU A 100 8.64 -15.95 16.25
N ILE A 101 8.76 -14.79 15.59
CA ILE A 101 9.54 -13.65 16.07
C ILE A 101 8.63 -12.75 16.93
N ASN A 102 8.94 -12.70 18.22
CA ASN A 102 8.18 -11.90 19.18
C ASN A 102 8.13 -10.41 18.79
N GLY A 103 6.92 -9.85 18.74
CA GLY A 103 6.69 -8.44 18.42
C GLY A 103 6.89 -8.07 16.94
N LEU A 104 7.10 -9.05 16.05
CA LEU A 104 7.21 -8.80 14.62
C LEU A 104 5.83 -8.58 13.97
N ILE A 105 4.89 -9.47 14.27
CA ILE A 105 3.50 -9.36 13.82
C ILE A 105 2.69 -8.77 14.97
N GLN A 106 2.29 -7.52 14.85
CA GLN A 106 1.29 -6.96 15.75
C GLN A 106 -0.07 -7.48 15.29
N ALA A 107 -0.77 -8.22 16.15
CA ALA A 107 -2.17 -8.56 15.91
C ALA A 107 -2.93 -7.26 15.67
N GLU A 108 -3.68 -7.19 14.58
CA GLU A 108 -4.42 -6.00 14.18
C GLU A 108 -5.20 -5.44 15.36
N LYS A 109 -4.83 -4.22 15.74
CA LYS A 109 -5.61 -3.40 16.65
C LYS A 109 -6.93 -3.16 15.91
N GLN A 110 -8.02 -3.78 16.37
CA GLN A 110 -9.36 -3.57 15.82
C GLN A 110 -9.61 -2.06 15.78
N GLU A 111 -9.56 -1.48 14.58
CA GLU A 111 -9.83 -0.06 14.41
C GLU A 111 -11.29 0.18 14.78
N ALA A 112 -11.50 1.07 15.76
CA ALA A 112 -12.81 1.52 16.14
C ALA A 112 -13.54 2.02 14.89
N LEU A 113 -14.84 1.71 14.79
CA LEU A 113 -15.76 2.24 13.77
C LEU A 113 -15.49 3.74 13.59
N GLN A 114 -14.80 4.12 12.51
CA GLN A 114 -14.54 5.51 12.19
C GLN A 114 -15.86 6.20 11.87
N THR A 115 -16.08 7.37 12.46
CA THR A 115 -17.24 8.19 12.13
C THR A 115 -17.04 8.76 10.71
N LEU A 116 -18.09 8.86 9.89
CA LEU A 116 -18.00 9.32 8.49
C LEU A 116 -17.30 10.68 8.33
N GLU A 117 -17.39 11.52 9.35
CA GLU A 117 -16.75 12.83 9.46
C GLU A 117 -15.22 12.78 9.65
N GLU A 118 -14.69 11.66 10.14
CA GLU A 118 -13.26 11.45 10.43
C GLU A 118 -12.54 10.66 9.33
N MET A 119 -13.30 10.07 8.41
CA MET A 119 -12.77 9.26 7.30
C MET A 119 -12.05 10.13 6.28
N ASP A 120 -10.90 9.65 5.80
CA ASP A 120 -10.16 10.26 4.69
C ASP A 120 -10.64 9.65 3.36
N PHE A 121 -11.28 10.47 2.52
CA PHE A 121 -11.81 10.05 1.21
C PHE A 121 -10.84 10.33 0.06
N PHE A 122 -9.63 10.83 0.34
CA PHE A 122 -8.61 11.12 -0.65
C PHE A 122 -7.43 10.16 -0.60
N GLU A 123 -6.89 9.81 0.57
CA GLU A 123 -5.69 8.97 0.71
C GLU A 123 -6.04 7.47 0.73
N VAL A 124 -7.18 7.11 1.35
CA VAL A 124 -7.63 5.70 1.54
C VAL A 124 -8.39 5.20 0.31
N PRO A 125 -7.84 4.24 -0.47
CA PRO A 125 -8.45 3.76 -1.73
C PRO A 125 -9.89 3.28 -1.59
N GLU A 126 -10.20 2.55 -0.52
CA GLU A 126 -11.51 1.95 -0.24
C GLU A 126 -12.59 3.03 -0.08
N ASN A 127 -12.22 4.18 0.51
CA ASN A 127 -13.11 5.31 0.67
C ASN A 127 -13.33 6.08 -0.64
N ARG A 128 -12.42 5.97 -1.62
CA ARG A 128 -12.57 6.65 -2.92
C ARG A 128 -13.73 6.06 -3.73
N GLU A 129 -13.95 4.74 -3.61
CA GLU A 129 -15.05 4.06 -4.31
C GLU A 129 -16.42 4.56 -3.83
N LEU A 130 -16.54 4.85 -2.54
CA LEU A 130 -17.75 5.44 -1.96
C LEU A 130 -18.10 6.79 -2.59
N ILE A 131 -17.09 7.59 -2.94
CA ILE A 131 -17.30 8.87 -3.63
C ILE A 131 -17.75 8.65 -5.07
N LEU A 132 -17.19 7.65 -5.77
CA LEU A 132 -17.63 7.30 -7.13
C LEU A 132 -19.10 6.85 -7.16
N GLU A 133 -19.49 6.01 -6.20
CA GLU A 133 -20.88 5.54 -6.05
C GLU A 133 -21.83 6.69 -5.74
N ARG A 134 -21.44 7.61 -4.83
CA ARG A 134 -22.22 8.82 -4.51
C ARG A 134 -22.50 9.68 -5.75
N GLU A 135 -21.53 9.81 -6.65
CA GLU A 135 -21.70 10.55 -7.91
C GLU A 135 -22.47 9.77 -9.00
N GLY A 136 -22.97 8.57 -8.69
CA GLY A 136 -23.71 7.73 -9.63
C GLY A 136 -22.87 7.32 -10.84
N ASN A 137 -21.57 7.10 -10.63
CA ASN A 137 -20.61 6.78 -11.68
C ASN A 137 -20.55 7.84 -12.80
N LYS A 138 -20.64 9.12 -12.45
CA LYS A 138 -20.50 10.25 -13.40
C LYS A 138 -19.52 11.27 -12.87
N CYS A 139 -18.86 11.98 -13.78
CA CYS A 139 -17.99 13.09 -13.43
C CYS A 139 -18.81 14.19 -12.77
N PHE A 140 -18.37 14.62 -11.59
CA PHE A 140 -19.01 15.70 -10.84
C PHE A 140 -19.16 16.98 -11.66
N TYR A 141 -18.27 17.24 -12.61
CA TYR A 141 -18.27 18.48 -13.40
C TYR A 141 -18.97 18.35 -14.76
N CYS A 142 -18.53 17.39 -15.60
CA CYS A 142 -18.96 17.28 -17.00
C CYS A 142 -19.94 16.13 -17.26
N LEU A 143 -20.36 15.40 -16.22
CA LEU A 143 -21.33 14.30 -16.29
C LEU A 143 -20.95 13.09 -17.14
N THR A 144 -19.75 13.09 -17.72
CA THR A 144 -19.22 11.92 -18.44
C THR A 144 -19.22 10.70 -17.53
N ALA A 145 -19.61 9.54 -18.08
CA ALA A 145 -19.63 8.29 -17.33
C ALA A 145 -18.23 7.92 -16.82
N LEU A 146 -18.17 7.54 -15.55
CA LEU A 146 -17.00 7.08 -14.84
C LEU A 146 -17.12 5.59 -14.50
N ASN A 147 -15.98 4.98 -14.22
CA ASN A 147 -15.83 3.65 -13.67
C ASN A 147 -14.53 3.62 -12.85
N THR A 148 -14.27 2.49 -12.20
CA THR A 148 -13.11 2.29 -11.32
C THR A 148 -11.75 2.54 -12.00
N ASN A 149 -11.67 2.49 -13.34
CA ASN A 149 -10.43 2.67 -14.08
C ASN A 149 -10.18 4.10 -14.58
N ASN A 150 -11.21 4.97 -14.61
CA ASN A 150 -11.11 6.28 -15.25
C ASN A 150 -11.42 7.48 -14.35
N TYR A 151 -11.95 7.23 -13.15
CA TYR A 151 -12.19 8.28 -12.16
C TYR A 151 -10.90 8.70 -11.44
N VAL A 152 -10.89 9.93 -10.96
CA VAL A 152 -9.93 10.43 -10.00
C VAL A 152 -10.69 11.17 -8.90
N ILE A 153 -10.16 11.13 -7.68
CA ILE A 153 -10.67 11.96 -6.59
C ILE A 153 -10.02 13.33 -6.68
N GLU A 154 -10.85 14.35 -6.66
CA GLU A 154 -10.45 15.74 -6.84
C GLU A 154 -10.99 16.61 -5.71
N HIS A 155 -10.13 17.49 -5.19
CA HIS A 155 -10.53 18.49 -4.21
C HIS A 155 -11.33 19.61 -4.86
N VAL A 156 -12.48 19.90 -4.27
CA VAL A 156 -13.35 21.02 -4.63
C VAL A 156 -12.67 22.34 -4.26
N LEU A 157 -12.27 22.46 -2.99
CA LEU A 157 -11.35 23.49 -2.51
C LEU A 157 -9.94 22.90 -2.45
N SER A 158 -9.02 23.44 -3.25
CA SER A 158 -7.64 22.95 -3.30
C SER A 158 -6.90 23.15 -1.96
N ARG A 159 -5.86 22.33 -1.73
CA ARG A 159 -4.94 22.51 -0.60
C ARG A 159 -4.17 23.85 -0.73
N PRO A 160 -3.75 24.48 0.38
CA PRO A 160 -3.81 24.01 1.77
C PRO A 160 -5.13 24.26 2.50
N GLN A 161 -6.10 24.95 1.90
CA GLN A 161 -7.35 25.31 2.59
C GLN A 161 -8.36 24.16 2.66
N GLY A 162 -8.37 23.26 1.67
CA GLY A 162 -9.27 22.12 1.64
C GLY A 162 -8.79 20.89 2.42
N ASP A 163 -9.73 20.13 2.99
CA ASP A 163 -9.51 18.86 3.66
C ASP A 163 -9.79 17.65 2.74
N ASN A 164 -9.59 16.44 3.26
CA ASN A 164 -9.89 15.19 2.56
C ASN A 164 -11.28 14.62 2.90
N SER A 165 -12.17 15.44 3.47
CA SER A 165 -13.50 14.99 3.88
C SER A 165 -14.40 14.77 2.67
N TYR A 166 -15.47 13.98 2.85
CA TYR A 166 -16.49 13.78 1.81
C TYR A 166 -17.15 15.10 1.35
N ARG A 167 -17.08 16.17 2.15
CA ARG A 167 -17.64 17.50 1.84
C ARG A 167 -16.75 18.31 0.89
N ASN A 168 -15.50 17.90 0.71
CA ASN A 168 -14.52 18.62 -0.09
C ASN A 168 -13.93 17.79 -1.24
N VAL A 169 -14.26 16.50 -1.35
CA VAL A 169 -13.77 15.66 -2.45
C VAL A 169 -14.91 15.14 -3.33
N VAL A 170 -14.62 15.00 -4.63
CA VAL A 170 -15.57 14.54 -5.66
C VAL A 170 -14.90 13.56 -6.63
N ALA A 171 -15.70 12.72 -7.29
CA ALA A 171 -15.23 11.91 -8.42
C ALA A 171 -15.26 12.74 -9.71
N SER A 172 -14.11 12.85 -10.36
CA SER A 172 -13.91 13.64 -11.57
C SER A 172 -13.26 12.80 -12.67
N CYS A 173 -13.47 13.18 -13.92
CA CYS A 173 -12.72 12.61 -15.02
C CYS A 173 -11.32 13.26 -15.08
N ARG A 174 -10.32 12.54 -15.59
CA ARG A 174 -8.95 13.08 -15.73
C ARG A 174 -8.89 14.41 -16.51
N GLN A 175 -9.75 14.58 -17.50
CA GLN A 175 -9.80 15.82 -18.28
C GLN A 175 -10.25 17.01 -17.42
N CYS A 176 -11.28 16.83 -16.59
CA CYS A 176 -11.74 17.88 -15.70
C CYS A 176 -10.73 18.20 -14.61
N ASN A 177 -10.16 17.17 -13.98
CA ASN A 177 -9.12 17.35 -12.97
C ASN A 177 -7.92 18.15 -13.50
N ASN A 178 -7.46 17.85 -14.71
CA ASN A 178 -6.34 18.56 -15.32
C ASN A 178 -6.71 20.00 -15.72
N ARG A 179 -7.96 20.26 -16.13
CA ARG A 179 -8.42 21.58 -16.57
C ARG A 179 -8.75 22.51 -15.40
N LYS A 180 -9.31 22.01 -14.29
CA LYS A 180 -9.59 22.79 -13.09
C LYS A 180 -8.29 23.32 -12.47
N GLY A 181 -7.29 22.44 -12.34
CA GLY A 181 -6.03 22.78 -11.69
C GLY A 181 -6.26 23.28 -10.25
N SER A 182 -5.80 24.49 -9.95
CA SER A 182 -5.96 25.13 -8.63
C SER A 182 -7.19 26.05 -8.52
N SER A 183 -8.03 26.14 -9.56
CA SER A 183 -9.26 26.95 -9.50
C SER A 183 -10.28 26.33 -8.54
N ASP A 184 -11.13 27.17 -7.94
CA ASP A 184 -12.28 26.68 -7.18
C ASP A 184 -13.27 25.95 -8.09
N ALA A 185 -13.94 24.92 -7.57
CA ALA A 185 -14.93 24.14 -8.31
C ALA A 185 -16.03 25.00 -8.93
N GLN A 186 -16.48 26.04 -8.24
CA GLN A 186 -17.55 26.91 -8.71
C GLN A 186 -17.10 27.71 -9.94
N ASP A 187 -15.88 28.24 -9.92
CA ASP A 187 -15.29 28.96 -11.05
C ASP A 187 -15.01 28.03 -12.22
N TYR A 188 -14.64 26.78 -11.94
CA TYR A 188 -14.47 25.78 -12.97
C TYR A 188 -15.79 25.40 -13.66
N CYS A 189 -16.89 25.24 -12.91
CA CYS A 189 -18.23 25.05 -13.50
C CYS A 189 -18.60 26.22 -14.43
N ARG A 190 -18.29 27.47 -14.05
CA ARG A 190 -18.50 28.65 -14.91
C ARG A 190 -17.69 28.57 -16.20
N THR A 191 -16.45 28.07 -16.09
CA THR A 191 -15.55 27.90 -17.24
C THR A 191 -16.07 26.85 -18.20
N LEU A 192 -16.55 25.71 -17.68
CA LEU A 192 -17.18 24.67 -18.49
C LEU A 192 -18.41 25.16 -19.23
N TYR A 193 -19.28 25.91 -18.55
CA TYR A 193 -20.48 26.50 -19.15
C TYR A 193 -20.11 27.51 -20.25
N ARG A 194 -19.19 28.44 -19.97
CA ARG A 194 -18.73 29.44 -20.95
C ARG A 194 -18.07 28.83 -22.18
N ALA A 195 -17.39 27.71 -22.02
CA ALA A 195 -16.76 26.98 -23.12
C ALA A 195 -17.73 26.02 -23.84
N GLY A 196 -19.00 25.93 -23.41
CA GLY A 196 -20.02 25.10 -24.04
C GLY A 196 -19.88 23.59 -23.79
N PHE A 197 -19.13 23.19 -22.75
CA PHE A 197 -19.00 21.78 -22.38
C PHE A 197 -20.20 21.24 -21.60
N ILE A 198 -20.98 22.13 -20.99
CA ILE A 198 -22.22 21.82 -20.27
C ILE A 198 -23.29 22.85 -20.65
N THR A 199 -24.55 22.45 -20.60
CA THR A 199 -25.72 23.30 -20.84
C THR A 199 -26.00 24.22 -19.65
N SER A 200 -26.89 25.20 -19.81
CA SER A 200 -27.31 26.08 -18.71
C SER A 200 -27.97 25.29 -17.57
N THR A 201 -28.82 24.31 -17.91
CA THR A 201 -29.48 23.45 -16.93
C THR A 201 -28.47 22.61 -16.17
N GLU A 202 -27.52 21.98 -16.87
CA GLU A 202 -26.47 21.20 -16.21
C GLU A 202 -25.59 22.08 -15.32
N PHE A 203 -25.29 23.31 -15.75
CA PHE A 203 -24.53 24.26 -14.94
C PHE A 203 -25.25 24.61 -13.63
N GLU A 204 -26.55 24.93 -13.69
CA GLU A 204 -27.38 25.20 -12.51
C GLU A 204 -27.44 23.99 -11.57
N GLU A 205 -27.63 22.79 -12.12
CA GLU A 205 -27.60 21.55 -11.34
C GLU A 205 -26.24 21.33 -10.67
N ARG A 206 -25.12 21.58 -11.36
CA ARG A 206 -23.78 21.41 -10.79
C ARG A 206 -23.51 22.41 -9.66
N LEU A 207 -24.00 23.63 -9.77
CA LEU A 207 -23.90 24.60 -8.68
C LEU A 207 -24.72 24.16 -7.46
N SER A 208 -25.95 23.69 -7.66
CA SER A 208 -26.77 23.14 -6.58
C SER A 208 -26.11 21.91 -5.95
N HIS A 209 -25.52 21.02 -6.76
CA HIS A 209 -24.83 19.82 -6.27
C HIS A 209 -23.59 20.19 -5.44
N LEU A 210 -22.84 21.20 -5.87
CA LEU A 210 -21.68 21.72 -5.15
C LEU A 210 -22.06 22.35 -3.80
N GLU A 211 -23.20 23.03 -3.72
CA GLU A 211 -23.70 23.57 -2.47
C GLU A 211 -24.09 22.45 -1.49
N ARG A 212 -24.85 21.46 -1.97
CA ARG A 212 -25.22 20.27 -1.18
C ARG A 212 -24.00 19.48 -0.70
N LEU A 213 -22.94 19.40 -1.51
CA LEU A 213 -21.67 18.81 -1.11
C LEU A 213 -21.05 19.55 0.07
N ARG A 214 -20.90 20.87 -0.06
CA ARG A 214 -20.29 21.74 0.96
C ARG A 214 -21.08 21.73 2.27
N ASN A 215 -22.40 21.66 2.19
CA ASN A 215 -23.30 21.53 3.35
C ASN A 215 -23.27 20.12 3.98
N GLY A 216 -22.67 19.14 3.30
CA GLY A 216 -22.59 17.77 3.78
C GLY A 216 -23.86 16.95 3.59
N ASP A 217 -24.77 17.39 2.72
CA ASP A 217 -26.01 16.70 2.36
C ASP A 217 -25.75 15.51 1.45
N LEU A 218 -24.64 15.53 0.70
CA LEU A 218 -24.21 14.44 -0.17
C LEU A 218 -23.31 13.46 0.60
N LYS A 219 -23.93 12.64 1.44
CA LYS A 219 -23.22 11.61 2.21
C LYS A 219 -23.00 10.36 1.35
N PRO A 220 -21.78 9.79 1.33
CA PRO A 220 -21.57 8.47 0.75
C PRO A 220 -22.33 7.41 1.56
N GLU A 221 -22.92 6.42 0.87
CA GLU A 221 -23.60 5.31 1.53
C GLU A 221 -22.58 4.28 2.01
N LEU A 222 -22.49 4.07 3.32
CA LEU A 222 -21.64 3.02 3.88
C LEU A 222 -22.31 1.66 3.63
N THR A 223 -21.95 0.97 2.55
CA THR A 223 -22.43 -0.39 2.29
C THR A 223 -21.90 -1.36 3.35
N ALA A 224 -22.60 -2.47 3.57
CA ALA A 224 -22.19 -3.49 4.56
C ALA A 224 -20.81 -4.10 4.26
N ALA A 225 -20.32 -4.00 3.02
CA ALA A 225 -18.96 -4.37 2.64
C ALA A 225 -17.89 -3.45 3.25
N ASN A 226 -18.25 -2.22 3.65
CA ASN A 226 -17.38 -1.23 4.28
C ASN A 226 -17.54 -1.18 5.81
N LYS A 227 -18.36 -2.07 6.40
CA LYS A 227 -18.36 -2.35 7.86
C LYS A 227 -17.26 -3.33 8.27
N SER A 228 -16.50 -3.82 7.30
CA SER A 228 -15.34 -4.66 7.52
C SER A 228 -14.31 -4.19 6.53
N PRO A 229 -13.08 -3.84 6.94
CA PRO A 229 -12.04 -3.59 5.97
C PRO A 229 -11.83 -4.90 5.22
N LYS A 230 -12.28 -4.96 3.96
CA LYS A 230 -11.73 -5.95 3.04
C LYS A 230 -10.27 -5.55 2.89
N ARG A 231 -9.39 -6.38 3.45
CA ARG A 231 -7.95 -6.31 3.23
C ARG A 231 -7.71 -6.41 1.73
N ASP A 232 -7.65 -5.29 1.05
CA ASP A 232 -6.90 -5.17 -0.18
C ASP A 232 -5.45 -4.90 0.23
N THR A 233 -4.63 -5.93 0.03
CA THR A 233 -3.18 -5.89 0.15
C THR A 233 -2.62 -4.97 -0.93
N ALA A 234 -2.79 -3.66 -0.77
CA ALA A 234 -2.10 -2.66 -1.56
C ALA A 234 -0.74 -2.39 -0.90
N LEU A 235 0.31 -2.96 -1.50
CA LEU A 235 1.70 -2.69 -1.10
C LEU A 235 1.97 -1.18 -1.05
N PRO A 236 2.63 -0.66 0.00
CA PRO A 236 3.12 0.70 0.00
C PRO A 236 4.25 0.86 -1.04
N ARG A 237 4.24 2.00 -1.73
CA ARG A 237 5.22 2.39 -2.75
C ARG A 237 6.62 2.62 -2.18
#